data_AF-A0A8J2PTP5-F1
#
_entry.id   AF-A0A8J2PTP5-F1
#
_cell.length_a   1.000
_cell.length_b   1.000
_cell.length_c   1.000
_cell.angle_alpha   90.00
_cell.angle_beta   90.00
_cell.angle_gamma   90.00
#
_symmetry.space_group_name_H-M   'P 1'
#
loop_
_entity.id
_entity.type
_entity.pdbx_description
1 polymer ?
#
loop_
_entity_poly.entity_id
_entity_poly.type
_entity_poly.pdbx_seq_one_letter_code
_entity_poly.pdbx_strand_id
1 'polypeptide(L)'
;MSFLLGSFASSKLLNLTRFTSVASAVWPKSLWPSNDGVRSIATSPILLAEPLKKKKRLDPAIAKAREQRKQRRLEKEIRKLQKHARQLKPLDELQIPVQIQDNPKQRERRLPQLTTSEMENRWLLEMEMSKFKHTLVMHEYRAMENLMSSQQKALTELRNVSEDLYQAAIAIDETYIPFQSTGPVETPPFKDYNTPEGDYIDISRNWEK
;
A
#
# COMPACT_ATOMS: atom_id res chain seq x y z
N MET A 1 -14.98 -30.74 42.19
CA MET A 1 -14.72 -29.75 43.26
C MET A 1 -15.20 -28.40 42.76
N SER A 2 -16.37 -28.03 43.25
CA SER A 2 -17.09 -26.77 43.06
C SER A 2 -16.34 -25.62 43.74
N PHE A 3 -16.49 -24.39 43.23
CA PHE A 3 -16.17 -23.04 43.78
C PHE A 3 -15.70 -22.20 42.56
N LEU A 4 -16.32 -21.11 42.11
CA LEU A 4 -17.20 -20.11 42.73
C LEU A 4 -18.15 -19.51 41.67
N LEU A 5 -19.36 -19.22 42.11
CA LEU A 5 -20.38 -18.47 41.38
C LEU A 5 -19.95 -17.02 41.14
N GLY A 6 -20.37 -16.51 39.98
CA GLY A 6 -20.38 -15.09 39.68
C GLY A 6 -21.54 -14.36 40.35
N SER A 7 -21.31 -13.07 40.56
CA SER A 7 -22.31 -11.99 40.54
C SER A 7 -21.56 -10.70 40.78
N PHE A 8 -21.70 -9.69 39.92
CA PHE A 8 -21.93 -8.33 40.39
C PHE A 8 -22.52 -7.48 39.27
N ALA A 9 -23.73 -7.00 39.52
CA ALA A 9 -24.55 -6.24 38.61
C ALA A 9 -24.19 -4.75 38.60
N SER A 10 -24.37 -4.20 37.40
CA SER A 10 -24.72 -2.82 37.04
C SER A 10 -25.24 -1.90 38.17
N SER A 11 -24.63 -0.72 38.31
CA SER A 11 -25.40 0.52 38.47
C SER A 11 -24.61 1.72 37.93
N LYS A 12 -25.23 2.39 36.95
CA LYS A 12 -24.83 3.70 36.42
C LYS A 12 -25.26 4.76 37.44
N LEU A 13 -24.37 5.68 37.79
CA LEU A 13 -24.77 6.98 38.31
C LEU A 13 -24.04 8.10 37.58
N LEU A 14 -24.87 8.91 36.94
CA LEU A 14 -24.61 10.23 36.39
C LEU A 14 -24.11 11.16 37.51
N ASN A 15 -23.25 12.12 37.18
CA ASN A 15 -23.36 13.42 37.84
C ASN A 15 -22.96 14.55 36.89
N LEU A 16 -23.89 15.51 36.82
CA LEU A 16 -23.98 16.61 35.90
C LEU A 16 -23.07 17.77 36.30
N THR A 17 -22.67 18.49 35.26
CA THR A 17 -22.33 19.91 35.25
C THR A 17 -23.36 20.79 35.97
N ARG A 18 -22.89 21.83 36.68
CA ARG A 18 -23.31 23.25 36.61
C ARG A 18 -23.13 23.92 37.98
N PHE A 19 -22.21 24.87 38.07
CA PHE A 19 -22.26 25.93 39.08
C PHE A 19 -22.85 27.17 38.42
N THR A 20 -23.99 27.63 38.95
CA THR A 20 -24.76 28.79 38.49
C THR A 20 -24.67 29.96 39.46
N SER A 21 -24.59 31.15 38.85
CA SER A 21 -25.33 32.39 39.17
C SER A 21 -25.13 33.14 40.50
N VAL A 22 -24.50 34.31 40.34
CA VAL A 22 -24.87 35.68 40.78
C VAL A 22 -26.16 35.84 41.60
N ALA A 23 -26.07 36.51 42.75
CA ALA A 23 -26.62 37.87 43.01
C ALA A 23 -26.71 38.18 44.51
N SER A 24 -26.23 39.37 44.92
CA SER A 24 -26.97 40.39 45.70
C SER A 24 -26.04 41.25 46.56
N ALA A 25 -26.13 42.56 46.36
CA ALA A 25 -26.22 43.58 47.42
C ALA A 25 -26.37 44.95 46.74
N VAL A 26 -27.61 45.42 46.59
CA VAL A 26 -28.19 46.52 47.39
C VAL A 26 -27.77 47.90 46.87
N TRP A 27 -28.73 48.55 46.20
CA TRP A 27 -28.79 50.00 46.02
C TRP A 27 -29.44 50.59 47.28
N PRO A 28 -29.02 51.77 47.77
CA PRO A 28 -29.67 53.03 47.34
C PRO A 28 -28.65 54.20 47.32
N LYS A 29 -28.88 55.46 46.90
CA LYS A 29 -30.06 56.32 46.86
C LYS A 29 -29.68 57.57 46.02
N SER A 30 -30.57 57.96 45.09
CA SER A 30 -30.91 59.33 44.65
C SER A 30 -29.85 60.46 44.54
N LEU A 31 -29.74 61.05 43.34
CA LEU A 31 -30.01 62.47 43.05
C LEU A 31 -30.03 62.70 41.52
N TRP A 32 -31.21 62.97 40.96
CA TRP A 32 -31.37 63.64 39.66
C TRP A 32 -31.48 65.16 39.89
N PRO A 33 -31.51 66.04 38.86
CA PRO A 33 -30.91 66.03 37.52
C PRO A 33 -30.03 67.30 37.34
N SER A 34 -29.28 67.51 36.26
CA SER A 34 -29.73 68.35 35.13
C SER A 34 -28.61 68.50 34.10
N ASN A 35 -29.04 68.54 32.85
CA ASN A 35 -28.31 68.93 31.66
C ASN A 35 -27.56 70.27 31.87
N ASP A 36 -26.30 70.35 31.44
CA ASP A 36 -25.79 71.42 30.57
C ASP A 36 -24.26 71.37 30.49
N GLY A 37 -23.75 71.15 29.27
CA GLY A 37 -22.47 71.64 28.79
C GLY A 37 -21.20 71.07 29.43
N VAL A 38 -20.43 70.32 28.63
CA VAL A 38 -19.03 70.63 28.28
C VAL A 38 -18.46 69.45 27.48
N ARG A 39 -17.96 69.77 26.29
CA ARG A 39 -17.29 68.86 25.37
C ARG A 39 -15.98 68.32 25.97
N SER A 40 -15.57 67.15 25.48
CA SER A 40 -14.31 66.41 25.66
C SER A 40 -14.08 65.68 27.00
N ILE A 41 -14.64 64.47 27.10
CA ILE A 41 -14.06 63.41 27.95
C ILE A 41 -13.88 62.17 27.07
N ALA A 42 -12.63 61.88 26.72
CA ALA A 42 -12.26 60.60 26.13
C ALA A 42 -12.28 59.53 27.24
N THR A 43 -13.13 58.51 27.11
CA THR A 43 -13.34 57.47 28.13
C THR A 43 -12.55 56.18 27.86
N SER A 44 -11.62 56.17 26.89
CA SER A 44 -10.69 55.06 26.75
C SER A 44 -9.62 55.15 27.85
N PRO A 45 -9.40 54.09 28.65
CA PRO A 45 -8.33 54.09 29.64
C PRO A 45 -6.98 54.29 28.93
N ILE A 46 -6.15 55.22 29.43
CA ILE A 46 -4.75 55.33 29.00
C ILE A 46 -4.04 54.09 29.53
N LEU A 47 -4.01 53.03 28.74
CA LEU A 47 -3.18 51.87 29.02
C LEU A 47 -1.72 52.31 28.79
N LEU A 48 -1.09 52.84 29.84
CA LEU A 48 0.36 52.93 29.95
C LEU A 48 0.87 51.48 29.99
N ALA A 49 1.01 50.87 28.83
CA ALA A 49 1.58 49.54 28.71
C ALA A 49 2.94 49.55 29.40
N GLU A 50 3.09 48.84 30.53
CA GLU A 50 4.41 48.53 31.05
C GLU A 50 5.20 47.92 29.89
N PRO A 51 6.43 48.40 29.59
CA PRO A 51 7.18 47.93 28.43
C PRO A 51 7.24 46.40 28.48
N LEU A 52 6.73 45.75 27.43
CA LEU A 52 6.54 44.31 27.36
C LEU A 52 7.83 43.61 27.77
N LYS A 53 7.79 42.82 28.86
CA LYS A 53 8.96 42.13 29.38
C LYS A 53 9.63 41.34 28.27
N LYS A 54 10.88 41.70 27.94
CA LYS A 54 11.64 41.08 26.85
C LYS A 54 11.65 39.57 27.06
N LYS A 55 11.20 38.82 26.04
CA LYS A 55 11.25 37.35 26.07
C LYS A 55 12.69 36.93 26.34
N LYS A 56 12.91 36.23 27.46
CA LYS A 56 14.24 35.71 27.81
C LYS A 56 14.67 34.71 26.74
N ARG A 57 15.92 34.80 26.29
CA ARG A 57 16.50 33.78 25.43
C ARG A 57 16.50 32.46 26.20
N LEU A 58 16.11 31.38 25.54
CA LEU A 58 16.12 30.04 26.13
C LEU A 58 17.57 29.64 26.43
N ASP A 59 17.77 28.98 27.57
CA ASP A 59 19.08 28.46 27.92
C ASP A 59 19.59 27.52 26.82
N PRO A 60 20.88 27.58 26.48
CA PRO A 60 21.44 26.79 25.37
C PRO A 60 21.26 25.28 25.57
N ALA A 61 21.24 24.81 26.83
CA ALA A 61 20.95 23.42 27.17
C ALA A 61 19.51 23.00 26.82
N ILE A 62 18.54 23.88 27.04
CA ILE A 62 17.12 23.63 26.74
C ILE A 62 16.88 23.64 25.21
N ALA A 63 17.58 24.53 24.48
CA ALA A 63 17.53 24.56 23.02
C ALA A 63 18.08 23.26 22.39
N LYS A 64 19.27 22.82 22.81
CA LYS A 64 19.87 21.55 22.38
C LYS A 64 18.98 20.35 22.69
N ALA A 65 18.38 20.30 23.89
CA ALA A 65 17.46 19.22 24.26
C ALA A 65 16.20 19.19 23.38
N ARG A 66 15.68 20.35 22.95
CA ARG A 66 14.54 20.43 22.01
C ARG A 66 14.92 19.94 20.62
N GLU A 67 16.11 20.29 20.14
CA GLU A 67 16.63 19.82 18.84
C GLU A 67 16.86 18.32 18.83
N GLN A 68 17.51 17.76 19.85
CA GLN A 68 17.70 16.31 19.98
C GLN A 68 16.37 15.55 20.05
N ARG A 69 15.35 16.12 20.71
CA ARG A 69 13.99 15.54 20.71
C ARG A 69 13.37 15.53 19.31
N LYS A 70 13.56 16.59 18.51
CA LYS A 70 13.09 16.64 17.12
C LYS A 70 13.83 15.62 16.25
N GLN A 71 15.15 15.54 16.35
CA GLN A 71 15.97 14.57 15.63
C GLN A 71 15.53 13.13 15.93
N ARG A 72 15.35 12.77 17.20
CA ARG A 72 14.89 11.43 17.59
C ARG A 72 13.47 11.11 17.10
N ARG A 73 12.59 12.11 16.93
CA ARG A 73 11.25 11.91 16.35
C ARG A 73 11.35 11.61 14.86
N LEU A 74 12.07 12.45 14.13
CA LEU A 74 12.30 12.28 12.69
C LEU A 74 12.99 10.94 12.40
N GLU A 75 13.99 10.57 13.20
CA GLU A 75 14.68 9.29 13.04
C GLU A 75 13.74 8.09 13.22
N LYS A 76 12.83 8.14 14.21
CA LYS A 76 11.82 7.09 14.41
C LYS A 76 10.82 7.04 13.25
N GLU A 77 10.40 8.19 12.74
CA GLU A 77 9.49 8.29 11.59
C GLU A 77 10.14 7.74 10.32
N ILE A 78 11.40 8.11 10.05
CA ILE A 78 12.20 7.56 8.95
C ILE A 78 12.32 6.04 9.09
N ARG A 79 12.62 5.52 10.29
CA ARG A 79 12.69 4.06 10.52
C ARG A 79 11.35 3.36 10.26
N LYS A 80 10.21 3.98 10.60
CA LYS A 80 8.88 3.45 10.28
C LYS A 80 8.61 3.46 8.78
N LEU A 81 8.86 4.58 8.11
CA LEU A 81 8.69 4.72 6.66
C LEU A 81 9.55 3.72 5.89
N GLN A 82 10.80 3.53 6.30
CA GLN A 82 11.70 2.53 5.72
C GLN A 82 11.18 1.10 5.90
N LYS A 83 10.62 0.77 7.07
CA LYS A 83 9.99 -0.54 7.32
C LYS A 83 8.76 -0.75 6.45
N HIS A 84 7.92 0.29 6.29
CA HIS A 84 6.71 0.21 5.49
C HIS A 84 6.97 0.17 3.98
N ALA A 85 7.96 0.91 3.48
CA ALA A 85 8.34 0.92 2.07
C ALA A 85 8.74 -0.48 1.54
N ARG A 86 9.27 -1.34 2.42
CA ARG A 86 9.66 -2.71 2.09
C ARG A 86 8.51 -3.72 2.09
N GLN A 87 7.34 -3.39 2.64
CA GLN A 87 6.24 -4.35 2.66
C GLN A 87 5.56 -4.36 1.28
N LEU A 88 5.61 -5.50 0.61
CA LEU A 88 4.99 -5.71 -0.69
C LEU A 88 3.46 -5.63 -0.59
N LYS A 89 2.81 -5.28 -1.70
CA LYS A 89 1.35 -5.41 -1.81
C LYS A 89 0.98 -6.89 -1.69
N PRO A 90 -0.13 -7.23 -1.01
CA PRO A 90 -0.60 -8.61 -0.99
C PRO A 90 -0.98 -9.07 -2.40
N LEU A 91 -0.77 -10.36 -2.68
CA LEU A 91 -1.16 -11.00 -3.94
C LEU A 91 -2.52 -11.66 -3.76
N ASP A 92 -3.56 -11.01 -4.28
CA ASP A 92 -4.96 -11.45 -4.09
C ASP A 92 -5.22 -12.81 -4.75
N GLU A 93 -4.59 -13.12 -5.88
CA GLU A 93 -4.74 -14.40 -6.61
C GLU A 93 -4.24 -15.62 -5.83
N LEU A 94 -3.21 -15.43 -4.99
CA LEU A 94 -2.65 -16.50 -4.17
C LEU A 94 -3.47 -16.75 -2.89
N GLN A 95 -4.29 -15.78 -2.48
CA GLN A 95 -5.06 -15.87 -1.26
C GLN A 95 -6.45 -16.42 -1.55
N ILE A 96 -6.85 -17.44 -0.79
CA ILE A 96 -8.21 -17.98 -0.88
C ILE A 96 -9.18 -16.93 -0.31
N PRO A 97 -10.20 -16.49 -1.06
CA PRO A 97 -11.20 -15.56 -0.57
C PRO A 97 -11.90 -16.07 0.69
N VAL A 98 -12.07 -15.18 1.68
CA VAL A 98 -12.71 -15.49 2.98
C VAL A 98 -14.11 -16.10 2.79
N GLN A 99 -14.87 -15.63 1.80
CA GLN A 99 -16.21 -16.14 1.47
C GLN A 99 -16.26 -17.64 1.16
N ILE A 100 -15.18 -18.19 0.57
CA ILE A 100 -15.06 -19.62 0.25
C ILE A 100 -14.71 -20.40 1.51
N GLN A 101 -13.81 -19.85 2.35
CA GLN A 101 -13.39 -20.46 3.60
C GLN A 101 -14.52 -20.58 4.62
N ASP A 102 -15.41 -19.57 4.69
CA ASP A 102 -16.51 -19.53 5.64
C ASP A 102 -17.67 -20.49 5.30
N ASN A 103 -17.91 -20.72 4.00
CA ASN A 103 -19.05 -21.50 3.51
C ASN A 103 -18.64 -22.74 2.69
N PRO A 104 -17.77 -23.64 3.20
CA PRO A 104 -17.26 -24.76 2.42
C PRO A 104 -18.38 -25.74 2.05
N LYS A 105 -19.28 -26.03 3.00
CA LYS A 105 -20.37 -27.00 2.83
C LYS A 105 -21.40 -26.60 1.77
N GLN A 106 -21.58 -25.30 1.52
CA GLN A 106 -22.53 -24.81 0.51
C GLN A 106 -21.95 -24.86 -0.91
N ARG A 107 -20.61 -24.78 -1.04
CA ARG A 107 -19.91 -24.73 -2.32
C ARG A 107 -19.27 -26.07 -2.72
N GLU A 108 -19.13 -27.00 -1.77
CA GLU A 108 -18.54 -28.32 -2.02
C GLU A 108 -19.42 -29.14 -2.97
N ARG A 109 -18.83 -29.55 -4.11
CA ARG A 109 -19.47 -30.47 -5.05
C ARG A 109 -19.12 -31.90 -4.64
N ARG A 110 -20.13 -32.75 -4.44
CA ARG A 110 -19.92 -34.19 -4.20
C ARG A 110 -19.48 -34.85 -5.50
N LEU A 111 -18.22 -35.29 -5.56
CA LEU A 111 -17.68 -35.98 -6.73
C LEU A 111 -18.08 -37.47 -6.70
N PRO A 112 -18.42 -38.07 -7.85
CA PRO A 112 -18.62 -39.50 -7.94
C PRO A 112 -17.29 -40.24 -7.72
N GLN A 113 -17.37 -41.44 -7.12
CA GLN A 113 -16.21 -42.33 -7.01
C GLN A 113 -15.84 -42.84 -8.40
N LEU A 114 -14.54 -42.83 -8.72
CA LEU A 114 -14.04 -43.28 -10.01
C LEU A 114 -14.12 -44.80 -10.10
N THR A 115 -14.46 -45.30 -11.29
CA THR A 115 -14.34 -46.74 -11.56
C THR A 115 -12.86 -47.12 -11.71
N THR A 116 -12.53 -48.40 -11.46
CA THR A 116 -11.15 -48.89 -11.60
C THR A 116 -10.61 -48.70 -13.02
N SER A 117 -11.44 -48.95 -14.04
CA SER A 117 -11.08 -48.74 -15.44
C SER A 117 -10.75 -47.27 -15.75
N GLU A 118 -11.53 -46.31 -15.23
CA GLU A 118 -11.23 -44.88 -15.41
C GLU A 118 -9.93 -44.47 -14.72
N MET A 119 -9.63 -45.02 -13.55
CA MET A 119 -8.37 -44.77 -12.85
C MET A 119 -7.17 -45.28 -13.65
N GLU A 120 -7.24 -46.50 -14.17
CA GLU A 120 -6.18 -47.08 -15.02
C GLU A 120 -5.98 -46.25 -16.29
N ASN A 121 -7.06 -45.83 -16.95
CA ASN A 121 -6.99 -44.99 -18.15
C ASN A 121 -6.31 -43.64 -17.87
N ARG A 122 -6.64 -42.99 -16.74
CA ARG A 122 -5.96 -41.73 -16.34
C ARG A 122 -4.48 -41.95 -16.08
N TRP A 123 -4.14 -43.02 -15.37
CA TRP A 123 -2.75 -43.35 -15.10
C TRP A 123 -1.94 -43.59 -16.40
N LEU A 124 -2.51 -44.32 -17.36
CA LEU A 124 -1.90 -44.52 -18.67
C LEU A 124 -1.68 -43.19 -19.41
N LEU A 125 -2.69 -42.31 -19.42
CA LEU A 125 -2.59 -40.98 -20.03
C LEU A 125 -1.52 -40.11 -19.37
N GLU A 126 -1.41 -40.14 -18.05
CA GLU A 126 -0.37 -39.41 -17.31
C GLU A 126 1.04 -39.92 -17.65
N MET A 127 1.19 -41.25 -17.78
CA MET A 127 2.44 -41.87 -18.21
C MET A 127 2.82 -41.47 -19.64
N GLU A 128 1.87 -41.45 -20.57
CA GLU A 128 2.08 -41.00 -21.94
C GLU A 128 2.42 -39.51 -22.02
N MET A 129 1.70 -38.67 -21.28
CA MET A 129 1.95 -37.23 -21.17
C MET A 129 3.37 -36.97 -20.63
N SER A 130 3.79 -37.74 -19.62
CA SER A 130 5.15 -37.62 -19.05
C SER A 130 6.23 -37.95 -20.08
N LYS A 131 6.04 -39.04 -20.85
CA LYS A 131 6.94 -39.40 -21.95
C LYS A 131 6.99 -38.32 -23.03
N PHE A 132 5.82 -37.81 -23.43
CA PHE A 132 5.72 -36.75 -24.44
C PHE A 132 6.39 -35.45 -24.00
N LYS A 133 6.19 -35.03 -22.75
CA LYS A 133 6.85 -33.83 -22.21
C LYS A 133 8.36 -34.00 -22.15
N HIS A 134 8.85 -35.19 -21.78
CA HIS A 134 10.27 -35.48 -21.79
C HIS A 134 10.87 -35.39 -23.21
N THR A 135 10.21 -35.96 -24.22
CA THR A 135 10.70 -35.89 -25.61
C THR A 135 10.68 -34.46 -26.17
N LEU A 136 9.64 -33.67 -25.86
CA LEU A 136 9.54 -32.27 -26.23
C LEU A 136 10.74 -31.47 -25.68
N VAL A 137 10.98 -31.58 -24.37
CA VAL A 137 12.08 -30.88 -23.69
C VAL A 137 13.44 -31.32 -24.23
N MET A 138 13.63 -32.62 -24.51
CA MET A 138 14.88 -33.12 -25.11
C MET A 138 15.12 -32.55 -26.51
N HIS A 139 14.06 -32.37 -27.30
CA HIS A 139 14.16 -31.74 -28.62
C HIS A 139 14.52 -30.26 -28.51
N GLU A 140 13.91 -29.53 -27.58
CA GLU A 140 14.25 -28.12 -27.30
C GLU A 140 15.71 -27.97 -26.88
N TYR A 141 16.21 -28.84 -25.99
CA TYR A 141 17.63 -28.83 -25.59
C TYR A 141 18.56 -29.03 -26.78
N ARG A 142 18.30 -30.03 -27.64
CA ARG A 142 19.10 -30.26 -28.85
C ARG A 142 19.08 -29.07 -29.80
N ALA A 143 17.92 -28.42 -29.97
CA ALA A 143 17.80 -27.24 -30.81
C ALA A 143 18.63 -26.06 -30.25
N MET A 144 18.58 -25.83 -28.95
CA MET A 144 19.39 -24.81 -28.28
C MET A 144 20.89 -25.12 -28.38
N GLU A 145 21.31 -26.36 -28.14
CA GLU A 145 22.72 -26.79 -28.28
C GLU A 145 23.22 -26.56 -29.72
N ASN A 146 22.41 -26.91 -30.71
CA ASN A 146 22.74 -26.69 -32.12
C ASN A 146 22.89 -25.20 -32.42
N LEU A 147 21.97 -24.36 -31.95
CA LEU A 147 22.02 -22.90 -32.12
C LEU A 147 23.25 -22.29 -31.46
N MET A 148 23.56 -22.69 -30.22
CA MET A 148 24.75 -22.21 -29.52
C MET A 148 26.04 -22.66 -30.22
N SER A 149 26.09 -23.90 -30.70
CA SER A 149 27.26 -24.42 -31.41
C SER A 149 27.47 -23.71 -32.76
N SER A 150 26.39 -23.37 -33.47
CA SER A 150 26.48 -22.66 -34.75
C SER A 150 26.87 -21.20 -34.55
N GLN A 151 26.32 -20.54 -33.52
CA GLN A 151 26.72 -19.19 -33.11
C GLN A 151 28.21 -19.13 -32.77
N GLN A 152 28.70 -20.07 -31.95
CA GLN A 152 30.11 -20.11 -31.56
C GLN A 152 31.04 -20.34 -32.76
N LYS A 153 30.69 -21.28 -33.65
CA LYS A 153 31.44 -21.51 -34.89
C LYS A 153 31.48 -20.27 -35.77
N ALA A 154 30.34 -19.60 -35.94
CA ALA A 154 30.27 -18.36 -36.72
C ALA A 154 31.17 -17.27 -36.12
N LEU A 155 31.20 -17.11 -34.80
CA LEU A 155 32.08 -16.15 -34.12
C LEU A 155 33.56 -16.51 -34.26
N THR A 156 33.93 -17.79 -34.20
CA THR A 156 35.32 -18.21 -34.40
C THR A 156 35.79 -17.92 -35.82
N GLU A 157 34.96 -18.20 -36.83
CA GLU A 157 35.31 -17.89 -38.22
C GLU A 157 35.37 -16.38 -38.48
N LEU A 158 34.42 -15.63 -37.92
CA LEU A 158 34.39 -14.17 -38.05
C LEU A 158 35.64 -13.52 -37.45
N ARG A 159 36.12 -14.04 -36.31
CA ARG A 159 37.37 -13.61 -35.69
C ARG A 159 38.60 -13.88 -36.57
N ASN A 160 38.64 -15.04 -37.23
CA ASN A 160 39.73 -15.40 -38.14
C ASN A 160 39.79 -14.47 -39.37
N VAL A 161 38.64 -13.96 -39.81
CA VAL A 161 38.54 -13.03 -40.95
C VAL A 161 38.82 -11.58 -40.53
N SER A 162 38.24 -11.13 -39.41
CA SER A 162 38.36 -9.75 -38.93
C SER A 162 38.06 -9.62 -37.44
N GLU A 163 39.01 -9.09 -36.67
CA GLU A 163 38.85 -8.86 -35.24
C GLU A 163 37.90 -7.69 -34.93
N ASP A 164 37.90 -6.63 -35.75
CA ASP A 164 37.06 -5.44 -35.52
C ASP A 164 35.56 -5.77 -35.56
N LEU A 165 35.12 -6.60 -36.52
CA LEU A 165 33.72 -7.04 -36.60
C LEU A 165 33.36 -7.97 -35.44
N TYR A 166 34.33 -8.75 -34.94
CA TYR A 166 34.11 -9.65 -33.81
C TYR A 166 33.83 -8.86 -32.53
N GLN A 167 34.60 -7.79 -32.30
CA GLN A 167 34.38 -6.89 -31.17
C GLN A 167 33.01 -6.20 -31.26
N ALA A 168 32.62 -5.75 -32.45
CA ALA A 168 31.31 -5.15 -32.67
C ALA A 168 30.16 -6.15 -32.44
N ALA A 169 30.30 -7.40 -32.87
CA ALA A 169 29.26 -8.43 -32.73
C ALA A 169 29.05 -8.91 -31.28
N ILE A 170 30.07 -8.82 -30.42
CA ILE A 170 29.98 -9.22 -29.00
C ILE A 170 29.45 -8.09 -28.11
N ALA A 171 29.55 -6.84 -28.58
CA ALA A 171 29.02 -5.71 -27.84
C ALA A 171 27.53 -5.90 -27.52
N ILE A 172 27.15 -5.61 -26.27
CA ILE A 172 25.75 -5.69 -25.84
C ILE A 172 24.98 -4.54 -26.49
N ASP A 173 23.89 -4.88 -27.18
CA ASP A 173 22.98 -3.89 -27.73
C ASP A 173 22.03 -3.38 -26.63
N GLU A 174 22.23 -2.14 -26.19
CA GLU A 174 21.40 -1.48 -25.19
C GLU A 174 19.95 -1.27 -25.67
N THR A 175 19.70 -1.28 -26.98
CA THR A 175 18.36 -1.09 -27.56
C THR A 175 17.43 -2.29 -27.32
N TYR A 176 17.99 -3.45 -26.94
CA TYR A 176 17.22 -4.67 -26.70
C TYR A 176 16.35 -4.59 -25.42
N ILE A 177 16.63 -3.63 -24.53
CA ILE A 177 15.90 -3.44 -23.27
C ILE A 177 15.17 -2.08 -23.35
N PRO A 178 13.82 -2.01 -23.30
CA PRO A 178 12.87 -3.07 -22.95
C PRO A 178 12.31 -3.86 -24.15
N PHE A 179 12.54 -5.17 -24.20
CA PHE A 179 11.90 -6.07 -25.16
C PHE A 179 10.42 -6.32 -24.81
N GLN A 180 9.52 -6.10 -25.77
CA GLN A 180 8.09 -6.39 -25.64
C GLN A 180 7.64 -7.34 -26.76
N SER A 181 6.95 -8.41 -26.40
CA SER A 181 6.37 -9.37 -27.34
C SER A 181 5.01 -9.82 -26.84
N THR A 182 4.03 -9.84 -27.74
CA THR A 182 2.70 -10.37 -27.48
C THR A 182 2.64 -11.85 -27.88
N GLY A 183 2.04 -12.68 -27.04
CA GLY A 183 1.84 -14.10 -27.35
C GLY A 183 0.92 -14.31 -28.56
N PRO A 184 0.95 -15.50 -29.19
CA PRO A 184 0.05 -15.84 -30.26
C PRO A 184 -1.42 -15.83 -29.78
N VAL A 185 -2.32 -15.39 -30.65
CA VAL A 185 -3.77 -15.39 -30.38
C VAL A 185 -4.37 -16.69 -30.94
N GLU A 186 -5.39 -17.26 -30.28
CA GLU A 186 -6.08 -18.47 -30.75
C GLU A 186 -6.68 -18.30 -32.16
N THR A 187 -7.26 -17.13 -32.43
CA THR A 187 -7.82 -16.75 -33.72
C THR A 187 -7.23 -15.43 -34.18
N PRO A 188 -6.74 -15.30 -35.43
CA PRO A 188 -6.22 -14.03 -35.92
C PRO A 188 -7.32 -12.95 -36.03
N PRO A 189 -6.97 -11.67 -35.93
CA PRO A 189 -7.94 -10.59 -35.94
C PRO A 189 -8.62 -10.41 -37.31
N PHE A 190 -9.92 -10.10 -37.27
CA PHE A 190 -10.66 -9.65 -38.45
C PHE A 190 -10.36 -8.17 -38.73
N LYS A 191 -10.15 -7.80 -39.99
CA LYS A 191 -9.71 -6.44 -40.38
C LYS A 191 -10.77 -5.36 -40.13
N ASP A 192 -12.04 -5.67 -40.35
CA ASP A 192 -13.14 -4.70 -40.35
C ASP A 192 -14.13 -4.94 -39.21
N TYR A 193 -13.64 -5.42 -38.06
CA TYR A 193 -14.49 -5.63 -36.89
C TYR A 193 -14.68 -4.32 -36.14
N ASN A 194 -15.93 -3.84 -36.10
CA ASN A 194 -16.31 -2.69 -35.29
C ASN A 194 -16.61 -3.17 -33.86
N THR A 195 -15.69 -2.90 -32.93
CA THR A 195 -15.87 -3.17 -31.51
C THR A 195 -17.01 -2.30 -30.95
N PRO A 196 -17.91 -2.86 -30.12
CA PRO A 196 -18.94 -2.05 -29.45
C PRO A 196 -18.31 -1.05 -28.47
N GLU A 197 -18.93 0.12 -28.36
CA GLU A 197 -18.51 1.17 -27.43
C GLU A 197 -18.72 0.74 -25.96
N GLY A 198 -17.75 1.05 -25.11
CA GLY A 198 -17.81 0.78 -23.67
C GLY A 198 -16.71 1.48 -22.89
N ASP A 199 -17.02 1.86 -21.64
CA ASP A 199 -16.08 2.53 -20.76
C ASP A 199 -15.27 1.53 -19.93
N TYR A 200 -13.95 1.70 -19.90
CA TYR A 200 -13.08 0.96 -18.98
C TYR A 200 -12.98 1.70 -17.64
N ILE A 201 -13.45 1.07 -16.57
CA ILE A 201 -13.31 1.56 -15.20
C ILE A 201 -12.28 0.69 -14.49
N ASP A 202 -11.17 1.31 -14.05
CA ASP A 202 -10.18 0.61 -13.24
C ASP A 202 -10.73 0.38 -11.82
N ILE A 203 -10.94 -0.90 -11.47
CA ILE A 203 -11.41 -1.35 -10.15
C ILE A 203 -10.24 -1.90 -9.32
N SER A 204 -8.99 -1.67 -9.76
CA SER A 204 -7.81 -2.12 -9.02
C SER A 204 -7.79 -1.53 -7.61
N ARG A 205 -7.48 -2.40 -6.63
CA ARG A 205 -7.50 -2.00 -5.23
C ARG A 205 -6.30 -1.11 -4.93
N ASN A 206 -6.58 0.12 -4.51
CA ASN A 206 -5.55 1.02 -4.00
C ASN A 206 -5.07 0.56 -2.62
N TRP A 207 -3.81 0.15 -2.55
CA TRP A 207 -3.13 -0.26 -1.31
C TRP A 207 -2.31 0.91 -0.76
N GLU A 208 -2.99 2.02 -0.44
CA GLU A 208 -2.39 3.14 0.28
C GLU A 208 -2.05 2.73 1.72
N LYS A 209 -0.94 3.24 2.25
CA LYS A 209 -0.47 3.02 3.62
C LYS A 209 -0.45 4.31 4.41
#